data_AF-A0A420YF31-F1
#
_entry.id   AF-A0A420YF31-F1
#
_cell.length_a   1.000
_cell.length_b   1.000
_cell.length_c   1.000
_cell.angle_alpha   90.00
_cell.angle_beta   90.00
_cell.angle_gamma   90.00
#
_symmetry.space_group_name_H-M   'P 1'
#
loop_
_entity.id
_entity.type
_entity.pdbx_description
1 polymer ?
#
loop_
_entity_poly.entity_id
_entity_poly.type
_entity_poly.pdbx_seq_one_letter_code
_entity_poly.pdbx_strand_id
1 'polypeptide(L)'
;MAAAVSHSRPGSVTPEKSPICQSSTLENGNGTTTVTSSRFKGLSKDLGGRSLELQDIHGSTVHTRKILVAGNPDKQYLPGQPRVRLSAATPTTCTPIPAKQSENDDLLPYLRRNHISAELDAMLPYMKYIFVQTPSYIHIMPLHHQKAHGREVLPDENPGLHLVWYYERIFIKPIPAYFYSSAFWAYIEHADPAVFRSSLGFMRSWDLLVRYQLDFDLGVKWGLIPRKPETGEYPTYEEFCGFMESFRGVKDGDVCRRYHYGELRLTRLNKTAMFFQGKLAYFHIHPQWGSYLSHILAPVITVFVILSAVLNSMQVTLAAVAGGEVQGRWKPYADVSAWFAVVVICFVAAVIFTALAGLVVMGVKDLVRAKRVRVRKEKGDERAGEKTHGVIW
;
A
#
# COMPACT_ATOMS: atom_id res chain seq x y z
N MET A 1 55.98 -14.22 46.91
CA MET A 1 55.61 -15.28 45.95
C MET A 1 54.73 -14.63 44.89
N ALA A 2 55.24 -13.94 43.87
CA ALA A 2 56.13 -14.38 42.79
C ALA A 2 55.57 -15.59 42.02
N ALA A 3 54.77 -15.33 40.98
CA ALA A 3 54.65 -16.17 39.80
C ALA A 3 54.24 -15.27 38.61
N ALA A 4 55.20 -15.07 37.71
CA ALA A 4 55.06 -14.37 36.45
C ALA A 4 54.69 -15.36 35.36
N VAL A 5 53.77 -15.00 34.45
CA VAL A 5 53.69 -15.57 33.10
C VAL A 5 53.35 -14.45 32.13
N SER A 6 54.24 -14.27 31.16
CA SER A 6 54.21 -13.36 30.03
C SER A 6 53.23 -13.80 28.94
N HIS A 7 52.57 -12.86 28.26
CA HIS A 7 52.30 -12.99 26.82
C HIS A 7 52.09 -11.63 26.12
N SER A 8 53.09 -11.29 25.30
CA SER A 8 53.03 -10.71 23.94
C SER A 8 51.83 -9.84 23.51
N ARG A 9 52.12 -8.56 23.20
CA ARG A 9 51.37 -7.69 22.28
C ARG A 9 51.27 -8.30 20.87
N PRO A 10 50.21 -7.95 20.12
CA PRO A 10 50.47 -7.36 18.81
C PRO A 10 49.54 -6.20 18.42
N GLY A 11 50.12 -5.25 17.67
CA GLY A 11 49.50 -4.70 16.46
C GLY A 11 48.41 -3.65 16.60
N SER A 12 48.82 -2.37 16.68
CA SER A 12 48.00 -1.24 16.26
C SER A 12 47.82 -1.26 14.74
N VAL A 13 46.58 -1.42 14.27
CA VAL A 13 46.23 -1.22 12.85
C VAL A 13 45.07 -0.23 12.77
N THR A 14 45.41 0.98 12.36
CA THR A 14 44.52 2.00 11.80
C THR A 14 43.93 1.52 10.48
N PRO A 15 42.64 1.74 10.17
CA PRO A 15 42.17 1.77 8.80
C PRO A 15 42.15 3.21 8.29
N GLU A 16 43.14 3.42 7.44
CA GLU A 16 43.38 4.43 6.43
C GLU A 16 42.12 4.96 5.72
N LYS A 17 42.10 6.27 5.52
CA LYS A 17 41.14 7.01 4.69
C LYS A 17 41.48 6.80 3.21
N SER A 18 40.47 6.32 2.45
CA SER A 18 40.18 6.63 1.03
C SER A 18 41.24 6.28 -0.04
N PRO A 19 40.83 5.89 -1.27
CA PRO A 19 40.56 6.96 -2.24
C PRO A 19 39.39 6.70 -3.21
N ILE A 20 38.89 7.83 -3.68
CA ILE A 20 38.20 8.05 -4.94
C ILE A 20 38.90 7.25 -6.06
N CYS A 21 38.13 6.52 -6.88
CA CYS A 21 38.61 6.02 -8.16
C CYS A 21 37.65 6.51 -9.25
N GLN A 22 38.02 7.66 -9.83
CA GLN A 22 37.75 7.94 -11.23
C GLN A 22 38.80 7.17 -12.03
N SER A 23 38.38 6.35 -12.98
CA SER A 23 39.25 5.87 -14.05
C SER A 23 38.49 5.96 -15.37
N SER A 24 38.74 7.05 -16.08
CA SER A 24 38.56 7.17 -17.52
C SER A 24 39.64 6.38 -18.23
N THR A 25 39.25 5.41 -19.04
CA THR A 25 40.08 4.90 -20.14
C THR A 25 39.20 4.75 -21.37
N LEU A 26 39.58 5.50 -22.39
CA LEU A 26 39.08 5.45 -23.76
C LEU A 26 39.40 4.08 -24.36
N GLU A 27 38.39 3.34 -24.77
CA GLU A 27 38.51 2.34 -25.84
C GLU A 27 37.48 2.67 -26.92
N ASN A 28 37.99 3.11 -28.06
CA ASN A 28 37.27 3.18 -29.33
C ASN A 28 37.09 1.74 -29.84
N GLY A 29 35.85 1.34 -30.09
CA GLY A 29 35.53 0.07 -30.73
C GLY A 29 34.05 -0.03 -31.04
N ASN A 30 33.71 0.11 -32.32
CA ASN A 30 32.36 -0.02 -32.88
C ASN A 30 31.61 -1.24 -32.35
N GLY A 31 30.40 -1.00 -31.84
CA GLY A 31 29.51 -2.07 -31.39
C GLY A 31 28.28 -1.50 -30.71
N THR A 32 27.29 -1.10 -31.50
CA THR A 32 25.96 -0.67 -31.06
C THR A 32 25.23 -1.86 -30.42
N THR A 33 25.49 -2.12 -29.14
CA THR A 33 24.60 -2.95 -28.31
C THR A 33 23.69 -2.04 -27.50
N THR A 34 22.69 -1.51 -28.19
CA THR A 34 21.42 -1.11 -27.57
C THR A 34 20.93 -2.25 -26.70
N VAL A 35 21.07 -2.11 -25.38
CA VAL A 35 20.32 -2.87 -24.39
C VAL A 35 18.86 -2.46 -24.54
N THR A 36 18.21 -2.96 -25.58
CA THR A 36 16.75 -2.95 -25.69
C THR A 36 16.28 -3.96 -24.64
N SER A 37 15.63 -3.45 -23.59
CA SER A 37 15.04 -4.22 -22.50
C SER A 37 14.53 -5.60 -22.95
N SER A 38 15.29 -6.64 -22.63
CA SER A 38 15.03 -8.03 -22.99
C SER A 38 13.94 -8.67 -22.11
N ARG A 39 13.52 -8.00 -21.04
CA ARG A 39 12.66 -8.58 -19.99
C ARG A 39 11.22 -8.81 -20.44
N PHE A 40 10.71 -7.95 -21.34
CA PHE A 40 9.33 -8.00 -21.84
C PHE A 40 9.26 -8.13 -23.37
N LYS A 41 10.40 -8.27 -24.03
CA LYS A 41 10.51 -8.46 -25.48
C LYS A 41 10.07 -9.89 -25.81
N GLY A 42 8.75 -10.09 -25.89
CA GLY A 42 8.13 -11.41 -25.98
C GLY A 42 7.53 -11.85 -24.64
N LEU A 43 6.63 -11.04 -24.08
CA LEU A 43 5.66 -11.54 -23.10
C LEU A 43 5.06 -12.83 -23.68
N SER A 44 5.34 -13.99 -23.08
CA SER A 44 5.17 -15.30 -23.76
C SER A 44 3.73 -15.57 -24.20
N LYS A 45 2.77 -14.81 -23.67
CA LYS A 45 1.38 -14.69 -24.12
C LYS A 45 0.95 -13.22 -24.02
N ASP A 46 1.16 -12.42 -25.07
CA ASP A 46 0.56 -11.08 -25.17
C ASP A 46 -0.97 -11.24 -25.21
N LEU A 47 -1.64 -11.04 -24.07
CA LEU A 47 -3.09 -11.15 -23.95
C LEU A 47 -3.81 -9.98 -24.64
N GLY A 48 -3.06 -8.94 -25.01
CA GLY A 48 -3.54 -7.77 -25.73
C GLY A 48 -3.44 -7.92 -27.25
N GLY A 49 -2.78 -8.95 -27.77
CA GLY A 49 -2.57 -9.17 -29.20
C GLY A 49 -1.96 -7.95 -29.90
N ARG A 50 -2.43 -7.63 -31.11
CA ARG A 50 -2.05 -6.46 -31.91
C ARG A 50 -2.89 -5.21 -31.59
N SER A 51 -3.49 -5.12 -30.40
CA SER A 51 -4.28 -3.93 -30.03
C SER A 51 -3.47 -2.64 -30.01
N LEU A 52 -2.18 -2.72 -29.69
CA LEU A 52 -1.25 -1.59 -29.64
C LEU A 52 0.04 -1.93 -30.38
N GLU A 53 0.56 -0.94 -31.08
CA GLU A 53 1.83 -1.01 -31.81
C GLU A 53 2.76 0.12 -31.36
N LEU A 54 4.06 -0.14 -31.47
CA LEU A 54 5.09 0.82 -31.13
C LEU A 54 5.66 1.40 -32.42
N GLN A 55 5.66 2.72 -32.56
CA GLN A 55 6.26 3.40 -33.71
C GLN A 55 7.41 4.29 -33.25
N ASP A 56 8.57 4.13 -33.90
CA ASP A 56 9.77 4.94 -33.65
C ASP A 56 9.75 6.18 -34.56
N ILE A 57 9.56 7.36 -33.96
CA ILE A 57 9.72 8.64 -34.66
C ILE A 57 11.19 9.06 -34.57
N HIS A 58 11.83 9.14 -35.74
CA HIS A 58 13.17 9.68 -35.89
C HIS A 58 13.06 11.20 -36.05
N GLY A 59 13.33 11.94 -34.97
CA GLY A 59 13.41 13.40 -35.01
C GLY A 59 14.74 13.89 -35.60
N SER A 60 14.77 15.15 -36.06
CA SER A 60 15.97 15.85 -36.54
C SER A 60 17.09 15.98 -35.48
N THR A 61 16.77 15.72 -34.22
CA THR A 61 17.69 15.65 -33.08
C THR A 61 17.83 14.19 -32.66
N VAL A 62 19.04 13.76 -32.32
CA VAL A 62 19.55 12.39 -32.02
C VAL A 62 18.69 11.50 -31.08
N HIS A 63 17.57 11.99 -30.54
CA HIS A 63 16.63 11.22 -29.74
C HIS A 63 15.50 10.58 -30.59
N THR A 64 15.56 9.26 -30.74
CA THR A 64 14.44 8.43 -31.20
C THR A 64 13.32 8.47 -30.16
N ARG A 65 12.15 9.01 -30.51
CA ARG A 65 10.97 9.03 -29.63
C ARG A 65 10.03 7.90 -30.02
N LYS A 66 9.73 7.03 -29.06
CA LYS A 66 8.71 5.98 -29.21
C LYS A 66 7.32 6.56 -28.98
N ILE A 67 6.38 6.29 -29.87
CA ILE A 67 4.97 6.60 -29.68
C ILE A 67 4.15 5.31 -29.68
N LEU A 68 3.09 5.32 -28.88
CA LEU A 68 2.13 4.22 -28.81
C LEU A 68 0.99 4.51 -29.78
N VAL A 69 0.70 3.54 -30.64
CA VAL A 69 -0.23 3.67 -31.75
C VAL A 69 -1.27 2.55 -31.64
N ALA A 70 -2.52 2.82 -32.04
CA ALA A 70 -3.53 1.78 -32.11
C ALA A 70 -3.26 0.86 -33.31
N GLY A 71 -3.16 -0.46 -33.07
CA GLY A 71 -2.91 -1.43 -34.14
C GLY A 71 -4.15 -1.73 -35.00
N ASN A 72 -5.36 -1.38 -34.51
CA ASN A 72 -6.59 -1.45 -35.30
C ASN A 72 -7.09 -0.03 -35.67
N PRO A 73 -7.25 0.29 -36.96
CA PRO A 73 -7.69 1.61 -37.42
C PRO A 73 -9.10 1.99 -36.94
N ASP A 74 -9.96 1.02 -36.60
CA ASP A 74 -11.32 1.25 -36.11
C ASP A 74 -11.38 1.57 -34.60
N LYS A 75 -10.33 1.19 -33.85
CA LYS A 75 -10.24 1.37 -32.38
C LYS A 75 -9.05 2.26 -32.00
N GLN A 76 -9.10 3.54 -32.38
CA GLN A 76 -8.05 4.55 -32.11
C GLN A 76 -8.07 5.08 -30.66
N TYR A 77 -8.20 4.18 -29.69
CA TYR A 77 -8.24 4.53 -28.27
C TYR A 77 -7.47 3.52 -27.43
N LEU A 78 -7.01 3.95 -26.26
CA LEU A 78 -6.31 3.08 -25.34
C LEU A 78 -7.25 1.95 -24.88
N PRO A 79 -6.86 0.66 -24.96
CA PRO A 79 -7.71 -0.46 -24.55
C PRO A 79 -8.37 -0.26 -23.17
N GLY A 80 -9.70 -0.33 -23.12
CA GLY A 80 -10.49 -0.10 -21.90
C GLY A 80 -10.72 1.37 -21.53
N GLN A 81 -10.15 2.33 -22.28
CA GLN A 81 -10.20 3.76 -21.98
C GLN A 81 -10.49 4.59 -23.25
N PRO A 82 -11.76 4.59 -23.72
CA PRO A 82 -12.15 5.29 -24.96
C PRO A 82 -11.99 6.82 -24.90
N ARG A 83 -11.79 7.38 -23.69
CA ARG A 83 -11.54 8.80 -23.49
C ARG A 83 -10.13 9.23 -23.88
N VAL A 84 -9.18 8.29 -23.95
CA VAL A 84 -7.79 8.56 -24.34
C VAL A 84 -7.62 8.10 -25.78
N ARG A 85 -7.50 9.07 -26.69
CA ARG A 85 -7.32 8.79 -28.12
C ARG A 85 -5.85 8.53 -28.41
N LEU A 86 -5.60 7.56 -29.29
CA LEU A 86 -4.26 7.24 -29.79
C LEU A 86 -4.16 7.69 -31.25
N SER A 87 -2.95 7.99 -31.71
CA SER A 87 -2.72 8.23 -33.14
C SER A 87 -2.96 6.94 -33.92
N ALA A 88 -3.48 7.07 -35.14
CA ALA A 88 -3.59 5.94 -36.08
C ALA A 88 -2.20 5.55 -36.60
N ALA A 89 -1.99 4.26 -36.84
CA ALA A 89 -0.79 3.76 -37.52
C ALA A 89 -0.79 4.31 -38.95
N THR A 90 0.08 5.29 -39.21
CA THR A 90 0.20 5.82 -40.57
C THR A 90 1.06 4.84 -41.36
N PRO A 91 0.56 4.30 -42.50
CA PRO A 91 1.37 3.43 -43.35
C PRO A 91 2.57 4.23 -43.86
N THR A 92 3.73 3.58 -43.80
CA THR A 92 5.11 4.01 -44.09
C THR A 92 5.26 4.81 -45.40
N THR A 93 4.72 6.02 -45.47
CA THR A 93 4.90 6.95 -46.58
C THR A 93 5.46 8.24 -46.01
N CYS A 94 6.63 8.64 -46.49
CA CYS A 94 7.38 9.84 -46.13
C CYS A 94 6.58 11.12 -46.39
N THR A 95 5.56 11.38 -45.58
CA THR A 95 4.86 12.66 -45.51
C THR A 95 5.04 13.20 -44.10
N PRO A 96 5.47 14.46 -43.94
CA PRO A 96 5.58 15.06 -42.63
C PRO A 96 4.20 15.05 -41.98
N ILE A 97 4.06 14.34 -40.86
CA ILE A 97 2.85 14.41 -40.04
C ILE A 97 2.61 15.89 -39.73
N PRO A 98 1.44 16.47 -40.05
CA PRO A 98 1.18 17.87 -39.77
C PRO A 98 1.29 18.10 -38.26
N ALA A 99 2.12 19.08 -37.88
CA ALA A 99 2.51 19.40 -36.50
C ALA A 99 1.35 19.58 -35.50
N LYS A 100 0.11 19.76 -35.97
CA LYS A 100 -1.09 19.90 -35.13
C LYS A 100 -1.63 18.60 -34.52
N GLN A 101 -1.24 17.41 -35.00
CA GLN A 101 -1.61 16.13 -34.36
C GLN A 101 -0.62 15.70 -33.26
N SER A 102 0.58 16.32 -33.24
CA SER A 102 1.66 16.05 -32.27
C SER A 102 1.47 16.76 -30.92
N GLU A 103 0.48 17.64 -30.79
CA GLU A 103 0.40 18.59 -29.67
C GLU A 103 -0.48 18.11 -28.50
N ASN A 104 -1.37 17.14 -28.72
CA ASN A 104 -2.21 16.56 -27.67
C ASN A 104 -1.70 15.19 -27.23
N ASP A 105 -0.48 15.14 -26.67
CA ASP A 105 0.04 13.95 -25.98
C ASP A 105 -0.61 13.79 -24.59
N ASP A 106 -1.95 13.76 -24.55
CA ASP A 106 -2.76 13.60 -23.33
C ASP A 106 -2.56 12.24 -22.64
N LEU A 107 -1.89 11.31 -23.32
CA LEU A 107 -1.59 9.97 -22.83
C LEU A 107 -0.67 10.01 -21.61
N LEU A 108 0.46 10.71 -21.65
CA LEU A 108 1.40 10.77 -20.53
C LEU A 108 0.80 11.42 -19.27
N PRO A 109 0.11 12.58 -19.36
CA PRO A 109 -0.62 13.15 -18.22
C PRO A 109 -1.67 12.20 -17.65
N TYR A 110 -2.41 11.48 -18.51
CA TYR A 110 -3.37 10.46 -18.09
C TYR A 110 -2.68 9.31 -17.33
N LEU A 111 -1.59 8.76 -17.86
CA LEU A 111 -0.87 7.64 -17.23
C LEU A 111 -0.26 8.06 -15.88
N ARG A 112 0.31 9.26 -15.80
CA ARG A 112 0.81 9.83 -14.54
C ARG A 112 -0.29 9.90 -13.49
N ARG A 113 -1.46 10.43 -13.85
CA ARG A 113 -2.59 10.54 -12.92
C ARG A 113 -3.12 9.18 -12.46
N ASN A 114 -3.13 8.19 -13.35
CA ASN A 114 -3.72 6.88 -13.06
C ASN A 114 -2.78 5.89 -12.37
N HIS A 115 -1.46 6.08 -12.46
CA HIS A 115 -0.50 5.13 -11.88
C HIS A 115 0.37 5.72 -10.79
N ILE A 116 0.66 7.03 -10.80
CA ILE A 116 1.52 7.64 -9.79
C ILE A 116 0.70 7.96 -8.54
N SER A 117 1.20 7.54 -7.38
CA SER A 117 0.59 7.79 -6.07
C SER A 117 1.39 8.83 -5.27
N ALA A 118 1.66 10.00 -5.89
CA ALA A 118 2.59 11.01 -5.35
C ALA A 118 2.24 11.50 -3.94
N GLU A 119 0.96 11.78 -3.69
CA GLU A 119 0.50 12.23 -2.37
C GLU A 119 0.75 11.18 -1.29
N LEU A 120 0.53 9.92 -1.65
CA LEU A 120 0.69 8.79 -0.76
C LEU A 120 2.17 8.49 -0.50
N ASP A 121 2.98 8.48 -1.56
CA ASP A 121 4.44 8.33 -1.48
C ASP A 121 5.10 9.41 -0.62
N ALA A 122 4.55 10.63 -0.61
CA ALA A 122 5.00 11.72 0.26
C ALA A 122 4.66 11.47 1.75
N MET A 123 3.58 10.73 2.05
CA MET A 123 3.18 10.40 3.42
C MET A 123 3.91 9.19 4.01
N LEU A 124 4.31 8.23 3.18
CA LEU A 124 4.93 6.97 3.64
C LEU A 124 6.17 7.15 4.55
N PRO A 125 7.07 8.14 4.35
CA PRO A 125 8.20 8.38 5.25
C PRO A 125 7.74 8.67 6.68
N TYR A 126 6.64 9.40 6.82
CA TYR A 126 6.09 9.82 8.11
C TYR A 126 5.35 8.69 8.84
N MET A 127 4.83 7.71 8.09
CA MET A 127 4.17 6.53 8.68
C MET A 127 5.11 5.69 9.56
N LYS A 128 6.44 5.87 9.44
CA LYS A 128 7.43 5.33 10.38
C LYS A 128 7.19 5.77 11.82
N TYR A 129 6.84 7.04 12.00
CA TYR A 129 6.89 7.69 13.31
C TYR A 129 5.57 7.53 14.09
N ILE A 130 4.42 7.60 13.41
CA ILE A 130 3.13 7.65 14.11
C ILE A 130 2.50 6.26 14.31
N PHE A 131 2.64 5.34 13.35
CA PHE A 131 1.88 4.08 13.39
C PHE A 131 2.64 2.84 12.98
N VAL A 132 3.98 2.85 12.94
CA VAL A 132 4.71 1.57 13.02
C VAL A 132 4.32 0.64 11.85
N GLN A 133 3.99 1.22 10.70
CA GLN A 133 3.67 0.45 9.52
C GLN A 133 4.94 -0.28 9.12
N THR A 134 4.88 -1.61 9.05
CA THR A 134 6.01 -2.43 8.63
C THR A 134 6.06 -2.40 7.10
N PRO A 135 7.18 -1.94 6.48
CA PRO A 135 7.34 -2.01 5.04
C PRO A 135 7.54 -3.47 4.63
N SER A 136 6.47 -4.17 4.25
CA SER A 136 6.54 -5.51 3.67
C SER A 136 5.53 -5.61 2.54
N TYR A 137 6.01 -5.84 1.32
CA TYR A 137 5.18 -6.04 0.14
C TYR A 137 4.45 -7.39 0.18
N ILE A 138 5.00 -8.38 0.91
CA ILE A 138 4.44 -9.73 1.05
C ILE A 138 3.15 -9.72 1.88
N HIS A 139 2.89 -8.65 2.65
CA HIS A 139 1.69 -8.50 3.47
C HIS A 139 0.48 -8.06 2.63
N ILE A 140 0.20 -8.83 1.57
CA ILE A 140 -0.96 -8.73 0.70
C ILE A 140 -1.66 -10.09 0.76
N MET A 141 -2.92 -10.06 1.16
CA MET A 141 -3.72 -11.25 1.32
C MET A 141 -4.51 -11.53 0.04
N PRO A 142 -4.57 -12.80 -0.42
CA PRO A 142 -5.31 -13.15 -1.63
C PRO A 142 -6.80 -12.81 -1.55
N LEU A 143 -7.45 -12.66 -2.71
CA LEU A 143 -8.84 -12.25 -2.83
C LEU A 143 -9.83 -13.11 -2.02
N HIS A 144 -9.69 -14.44 -2.07
CA HIS A 144 -10.54 -15.36 -1.32
C HIS A 144 -10.36 -15.19 0.20
N HIS A 145 -9.13 -14.93 0.66
CA HIS A 145 -8.85 -14.66 2.07
C HIS A 145 -9.36 -13.28 2.51
N GLN A 146 -9.38 -12.25 1.64
CA GLN A 146 -10.04 -10.97 1.96
C GLN A 146 -11.49 -11.20 2.36
N LYS A 147 -12.20 -12.01 1.56
CA LYS A 147 -13.59 -12.39 1.83
C LYS A 147 -13.72 -13.20 3.11
N ALA A 148 -12.81 -14.15 3.36
CA ALA A 148 -12.79 -14.93 4.60
C ALA A 148 -12.61 -14.06 5.86
N HIS A 149 -11.90 -12.94 5.73
CA HIS A 149 -11.74 -11.93 6.78
C HIS A 149 -12.92 -10.95 6.89
N GLY A 150 -14.03 -11.20 6.20
CA GLY A 150 -15.22 -10.35 6.22
C GLY A 150 -15.03 -9.02 5.49
N ARG A 151 -14.03 -8.91 4.61
CA ARG A 151 -13.83 -7.69 3.81
C ARG A 151 -14.55 -7.79 2.47
N GLU A 152 -15.35 -6.79 2.19
CA GLU A 152 -15.90 -6.50 0.88
C GLU A 152 -14.84 -5.83 -0.01
N VAL A 153 -14.68 -6.35 -1.22
CA VAL A 153 -13.75 -5.82 -2.21
C VAL A 153 -14.46 -4.77 -3.05
N LEU A 154 -13.96 -3.54 -2.98
CA LEU A 154 -14.51 -2.39 -3.70
C LEU A 154 -13.56 -2.00 -4.85
N PRO A 155 -14.00 -2.14 -6.11
CA PRO A 155 -13.22 -1.66 -7.25
C PRO A 155 -13.11 -0.13 -7.24
N ASP A 156 -11.89 0.41 -7.36
CA ASP A 156 -11.66 1.86 -7.45
C ASP A 156 -10.45 2.17 -8.35
N GLU A 157 -10.59 3.09 -9.30
CA GLU A 157 -9.54 3.43 -10.27
C GLU A 157 -8.39 4.26 -9.68
N ASN A 158 -8.55 4.82 -8.48
CA ASN A 158 -7.54 5.68 -7.86
C ASN A 158 -6.32 4.85 -7.43
N PRO A 159 -5.11 5.13 -7.98
CA PRO A 159 -3.90 4.40 -7.59
C PRO A 159 -3.54 4.55 -6.10
N GLY A 160 -3.96 5.65 -5.47
CA GLY A 160 -3.74 5.88 -4.03
C GLY A 160 -4.59 4.99 -3.12
N LEU A 161 -5.70 4.46 -3.61
CA LEU A 161 -6.60 3.61 -2.83
C LEU A 161 -6.34 2.11 -3.01
N HIS A 162 -5.60 1.69 -4.04
CA HIS A 162 -5.28 0.27 -4.25
C HIS A 162 -4.59 -0.36 -3.03
N LEU A 163 -5.18 -1.41 -2.44
CA LEU A 163 -4.77 -2.07 -1.18
C LEU A 163 -4.94 -1.23 0.08
N VAL A 164 -5.79 -0.19 0.05
CA VAL A 164 -6.21 0.52 1.25
C VAL A 164 -7.48 -0.12 1.80
N TRP A 165 -7.50 -0.46 3.08
CA TRP A 165 -8.66 -1.07 3.74
C TRP A 165 -9.15 -0.25 4.93
N TYR A 166 -10.44 -0.36 5.22
CA TYR A 166 -11.13 0.30 6.31
C TYR A 166 -12.25 -0.60 6.83
N TYR A 167 -12.06 -1.14 8.04
CA TYR A 167 -12.97 -2.11 8.65
C TYR A 167 -13.27 -3.28 7.70
N GLU A 168 -14.51 -3.41 7.25
CA GLU A 168 -15.03 -4.48 6.40
C GLU A 168 -14.87 -4.18 4.91
N ARG A 169 -14.07 -3.19 4.52
CA ARG A 169 -13.92 -2.78 3.11
C ARG A 169 -12.44 -2.72 2.71
N ILE A 170 -12.13 -3.15 1.49
CA ILE A 170 -10.83 -2.96 0.87
C ILE A 170 -10.98 -2.44 -0.55
N PHE A 171 -10.24 -1.39 -0.89
CA PHE A 171 -10.23 -0.83 -2.23
C PHE A 171 -9.18 -1.52 -3.09
N ILE A 172 -9.58 -2.01 -4.25
CA ILE A 172 -8.68 -2.68 -5.19
C ILE A 172 -8.86 -2.06 -6.57
N LYS A 173 -7.79 -1.45 -7.07
CA LYS A 173 -7.74 -1.00 -8.46
C LYS A 173 -7.74 -2.16 -9.46
N PRO A 174 -8.68 -2.19 -10.43
CA PRO A 174 -8.74 -3.21 -11.48
C PRO A 174 -7.50 -3.14 -12.38
N ILE A 175 -7.15 -4.27 -13.01
CA ILE A 175 -6.06 -4.31 -13.99
C ILE A 175 -6.52 -3.50 -15.22
N PRO A 176 -5.75 -2.52 -15.70
CA PRO A 176 -6.08 -1.82 -16.93
C PRO A 176 -5.88 -2.72 -18.15
N ALA A 177 -6.80 -2.72 -19.12
CA ALA A 177 -6.72 -3.62 -20.29
C ALA A 177 -5.46 -3.40 -21.16
N TYR A 178 -4.92 -2.17 -21.19
CA TYR A 178 -3.69 -1.86 -21.91
C TYR A 178 -2.43 -2.48 -21.30
N PHE A 179 -2.48 -2.98 -20.05
CA PHE A 179 -1.35 -3.70 -19.44
C PHE A 179 -1.10 -5.07 -20.08
N TYR A 180 -2.08 -5.60 -20.82
CA TYR A 180 -1.91 -6.85 -21.53
C TYR A 180 -1.00 -6.74 -22.75
N SER A 181 -0.80 -5.53 -23.29
CA SER A 181 0.03 -5.32 -24.47
C SER A 181 1.52 -5.14 -24.11
N SER A 182 2.37 -5.92 -24.78
CA SER A 182 3.83 -5.76 -24.68
C SER A 182 4.32 -4.40 -25.22
N ALA A 183 3.66 -3.85 -26.24
CA ALA A 183 3.99 -2.55 -26.81
C ALA A 183 3.83 -1.41 -25.79
N PHE A 184 2.82 -1.48 -24.91
CA PHE A 184 2.64 -0.52 -23.83
C PHE A 184 3.83 -0.50 -22.86
N TRP A 185 4.29 -1.68 -22.43
CA TRP A 185 5.43 -1.80 -21.51
C TRP A 185 6.73 -1.26 -22.13
N ALA A 186 6.97 -1.56 -23.42
CA ALA A 186 8.11 -1.02 -24.15
C ALA A 186 8.02 0.51 -24.33
N TYR A 187 6.83 1.07 -24.53
CA TYR A 187 6.63 2.51 -24.60
C TYR A 187 6.93 3.19 -23.26
N ILE A 188 6.29 2.73 -22.19
CA ILE A 188 6.32 3.44 -20.90
C ILE A 188 7.69 3.36 -20.21
N GLU A 189 8.46 2.31 -20.47
CA GLU A 189 9.85 2.18 -20.02
C GLU A 189 10.74 3.33 -20.51
N HIS A 190 10.54 3.79 -21.76
CA HIS A 190 11.29 4.91 -22.33
C HIS A 190 10.63 6.26 -22.08
N ALA A 191 9.30 6.32 -22.02
CA ALA A 191 8.57 7.57 -21.94
C ALA A 191 8.55 8.18 -20.53
N ASP A 192 8.30 7.36 -19.50
CA ASP A 192 8.31 7.81 -18.10
C ASP A 192 8.71 6.68 -17.13
N PRO A 193 9.98 6.65 -16.68
CA PRO A 193 10.46 5.64 -15.75
C PRO A 193 9.70 5.60 -14.41
N ALA A 194 9.15 6.72 -13.94
CA ALA A 194 8.40 6.74 -12.68
C ALA A 194 7.05 6.03 -12.82
N VAL A 195 6.36 6.22 -13.95
CA VAL A 195 5.13 5.49 -14.26
C VAL A 195 5.44 4.00 -14.42
N PHE A 196 6.49 3.66 -15.16
CA PHE A 196 6.91 2.26 -15.34
C PHE A 196 7.15 1.55 -14.00
N ARG A 197 7.93 2.16 -13.08
CA ARG A 197 8.18 1.60 -11.74
C ARG A 197 6.89 1.46 -10.90
N SER A 198 5.95 2.39 -11.06
CA SER A 198 4.66 2.32 -10.36
C SER A 198 3.78 1.19 -10.89
N SER A 199 3.67 1.08 -12.22
CA SER A 199 2.94 0.01 -12.91
C SER A 199 3.52 -1.37 -12.63
N LEU A 200 4.85 -1.49 -12.53
CA LEU A 200 5.53 -2.73 -12.18
C LEU A 200 5.20 -3.16 -10.74
N GLY A 201 5.22 -2.22 -9.79
CA GLY A 201 4.81 -2.46 -8.41
C GLY A 201 3.34 -2.85 -8.27
N PHE A 202 2.47 -2.27 -9.09
CA PHE A 202 1.05 -2.65 -9.17
C PHE A 202 0.85 -4.07 -9.70
N MET A 203 1.60 -4.48 -10.72
CA MET A 203 1.51 -5.86 -11.20
C MET A 203 2.03 -6.86 -10.17
N ARG A 204 3.07 -6.48 -9.41
CA ARG A 204 3.56 -7.28 -8.29
C ARG A 204 2.51 -7.48 -7.20
N SER A 205 1.71 -6.46 -6.88
CA SER A 205 0.61 -6.65 -5.91
C SER A 205 -0.47 -7.60 -6.43
N TRP A 206 -0.73 -7.58 -7.73
CA TRP A 206 -1.70 -8.49 -8.37
C TRP A 206 -1.28 -9.96 -8.33
N ASP A 207 0.02 -10.27 -8.45
CA ASP A 207 0.53 -11.64 -8.29
C ASP A 207 0.27 -12.20 -6.89
N LEU A 208 0.32 -11.34 -5.86
CA LEU A 208 0.01 -11.72 -4.48
C LEU A 208 -1.49 -11.79 -4.19
N LEU A 209 -2.32 -11.05 -4.94
CA LEU A 209 -3.78 -11.08 -4.83
C LEU A 209 -4.40 -12.33 -5.45
N VAL A 210 -3.84 -12.80 -6.58
CA VAL A 210 -4.36 -13.93 -7.35
C VAL A 210 -3.37 -15.11 -7.28
N ARG A 211 -3.50 -15.94 -6.24
CA ARG A 211 -2.62 -17.11 -6.03
C ARG A 211 -3.26 -18.42 -6.45
N TYR A 212 -4.59 -18.49 -6.41
CA TYR A 212 -5.35 -19.70 -6.72
C TYR A 212 -6.39 -19.42 -7.81
N GLN A 213 -6.88 -20.48 -8.45
CA GLN A 213 -8.00 -20.42 -9.41
C GLN A 213 -9.21 -19.68 -8.82
N LEU A 214 -9.53 -19.94 -7.55
CA LEU A 214 -10.64 -19.30 -6.86
C LEU A 214 -10.49 -17.76 -6.81
N ASP A 215 -9.27 -17.26 -6.65
CA ASP A 215 -9.01 -15.82 -6.67
C ASP A 215 -9.25 -15.22 -8.05
N PHE A 216 -8.86 -15.95 -9.09
CA PHE A 216 -9.06 -15.55 -10.47
C PHE A 216 -10.55 -15.43 -10.79
N ASP A 217 -11.33 -16.45 -10.45
CA ASP A 217 -12.77 -16.47 -10.68
C ASP A 217 -13.48 -15.34 -9.90
N LEU A 218 -13.04 -15.05 -8.67
CA LEU A 218 -13.51 -13.90 -7.90
C LEU A 218 -13.13 -12.57 -8.56
N GLY A 219 -11.90 -12.45 -9.08
CA GLY A 219 -11.42 -11.28 -9.80
C GLY A 219 -12.26 -10.99 -11.05
N VAL A 220 -12.63 -12.01 -11.81
CA VAL A 220 -13.55 -11.90 -12.96
C VAL A 220 -14.94 -11.50 -12.49
N LYS A 221 -15.47 -12.16 -11.44
CA LYS A 221 -16.81 -11.87 -10.90
C LYS A 221 -16.96 -10.43 -10.40
N TRP A 222 -15.93 -9.87 -9.79
CA TRP A 222 -15.92 -8.50 -9.28
C TRP A 222 -15.49 -7.46 -10.32
N GLY A 223 -15.24 -7.87 -11.57
CA GLY A 223 -14.84 -6.96 -12.66
C GLY A 223 -13.45 -6.36 -12.48
N LEU A 224 -12.58 -7.00 -11.71
CA LEU A 224 -11.21 -6.52 -11.48
C LEU A 224 -10.24 -6.93 -12.59
N ILE A 225 -10.55 -8.03 -13.30
CA ILE A 225 -9.78 -8.53 -14.43
C ILE A 225 -10.50 -8.11 -15.71
N PRO A 226 -9.85 -7.32 -16.58
CA PRO A 226 -10.47 -6.84 -17.81
C PRO A 226 -10.58 -7.96 -18.85
N ARG A 227 -11.45 -7.75 -19.83
CA ARG A 227 -11.57 -8.60 -21.02
C ARG A 227 -10.40 -8.35 -21.97
N LYS A 228 -10.03 -9.36 -22.75
CA LYS A 228 -9.04 -9.22 -23.82
C LYS A 228 -9.57 -8.20 -24.85
N PRO A 229 -8.74 -7.25 -25.30
CA PRO A 229 -9.19 -6.18 -26.20
C PRO A 229 -9.54 -6.65 -27.62
N GLU A 230 -8.96 -7.76 -28.09
CA GLU A 230 -9.22 -8.33 -29.41
C GLU A 230 -10.47 -9.21 -29.43
N THR A 231 -10.56 -10.21 -28.56
CA THR A 231 -11.65 -11.20 -28.56
C THR A 231 -12.86 -10.79 -27.74
N GLY A 232 -12.71 -9.86 -26.78
CA GLY A 232 -13.78 -9.48 -25.85
C GLY A 232 -14.09 -10.54 -24.77
N GLU A 233 -13.33 -11.63 -24.75
CA GLU A 233 -13.45 -12.72 -23.78
C GLU A 233 -12.53 -12.48 -22.58
N TYR A 234 -12.82 -13.16 -21.46
CA TYR A 234 -11.91 -13.16 -20.32
C TYR A 234 -10.72 -14.09 -20.58
N PRO A 235 -9.52 -13.78 -20.06
CA PRO A 235 -8.41 -14.72 -20.11
C PRO A 235 -8.72 -16.00 -19.33
N THR A 236 -8.12 -17.12 -19.75
CA THR A 236 -8.13 -18.35 -18.95
C THR A 236 -7.10 -18.20 -17.83
N TYR A 237 -7.28 -18.89 -16.70
CA TYR A 237 -6.34 -18.82 -15.58
C TYR A 237 -4.89 -19.19 -15.97
N GLU A 238 -4.70 -20.18 -16.84
CA GLU A 238 -3.38 -20.58 -17.33
C GLU A 238 -2.70 -19.49 -18.15
N GLU A 239 -3.47 -18.76 -18.96
CA GLU A 239 -2.97 -17.63 -19.73
C GLU A 239 -2.60 -16.47 -18.80
N PHE A 240 -3.45 -16.20 -17.81
CA PHE A 240 -3.18 -15.20 -16.78
C PHE A 240 -1.92 -15.54 -15.97
N CYS A 241 -1.75 -16.80 -15.56
CA CYS A 241 -0.56 -17.26 -14.85
C CYS A 241 0.71 -17.08 -15.69
N GLY A 242 0.67 -17.45 -16.98
CA GLY A 242 1.80 -17.24 -17.90
C GLY A 242 2.13 -15.77 -18.09
N PHE A 243 1.12 -14.89 -18.14
CA PHE A 243 1.32 -13.44 -18.17
C PHE A 243 1.98 -12.92 -16.87
N MET A 244 1.50 -13.37 -15.71
CA MET A 244 1.99 -12.93 -14.40
C MET A 244 3.42 -13.39 -14.10
N GLU A 245 3.89 -14.47 -14.72
CA GLU A 245 5.26 -15.01 -14.53
C GLU A 245 6.34 -13.96 -14.78
N SER A 246 6.13 -13.07 -15.76
CA SER A 246 7.05 -11.98 -16.10
C SER A 246 7.23 -10.97 -14.95
N PHE A 247 6.30 -10.91 -13.99
CA PHE A 247 6.26 -9.94 -12.90
C PHE A 247 6.67 -10.53 -11.53
N ARG A 248 6.84 -11.85 -11.41
CA ARG A 248 7.17 -12.53 -10.14
C ARG A 248 8.56 -12.18 -9.59
N GLY A 249 9.50 -11.81 -10.46
CA GLY A 249 10.89 -11.50 -10.09
C GLY A 249 11.19 -10.03 -9.75
N VAL A 250 10.16 -9.21 -9.46
CA VAL A 250 10.32 -7.77 -9.25
C VAL A 250 10.74 -7.45 -7.82
N LYS A 251 11.92 -6.85 -7.65
CA LYS A 251 12.49 -6.48 -6.34
C LYS A 251 11.99 -5.12 -5.85
N ASP A 252 12.16 -4.85 -4.55
CA ASP A 252 11.80 -3.55 -3.94
C ASP A 252 12.56 -2.36 -4.59
N GLY A 253 13.76 -2.56 -5.12
CA GLY A 253 14.52 -1.51 -5.81
C GLY A 253 13.91 -1.03 -7.15
N ASP A 254 13.09 -1.86 -7.78
CA ASP A 254 12.54 -1.61 -9.12
C ASP A 254 11.19 -0.89 -9.09
N VAL A 255 10.62 -0.64 -7.90
CA VAL A 255 9.25 -0.16 -7.74
C VAL A 255 9.16 1.14 -6.95
N CYS A 256 8.04 1.85 -7.11
CA CYS A 256 7.73 3.03 -6.29
C CYS A 256 7.54 2.67 -4.81
N ARG A 257 7.78 3.65 -3.93
CA ARG A 257 7.79 3.45 -2.46
C ARG A 257 6.46 2.90 -1.94
N ARG A 258 5.33 3.30 -2.55
CA ARG A 258 4.00 2.74 -2.30
C ARG A 258 4.01 1.22 -2.23
N TYR A 259 4.61 0.57 -3.21
CA TYR A 259 4.55 -0.88 -3.36
C TYR A 259 5.57 -1.62 -2.48
N HIS A 260 6.43 -0.91 -1.72
CA HIS A 260 7.22 -1.52 -0.63
C HIS A 260 6.33 -1.93 0.54
N TYR A 261 5.14 -1.36 0.62
CA TYR A 261 4.11 -1.69 1.59
C TYR A 261 3.02 -2.51 0.89
N GLY A 262 2.54 -3.56 1.54
CA GLY A 262 1.34 -4.28 1.12
C GLY A 262 0.08 -3.51 1.50
N GLU A 263 -0.81 -4.15 2.25
CA GLU A 263 -2.07 -3.52 2.67
C GLU A 263 -1.89 -2.36 3.65
N LEU A 264 -2.47 -1.20 3.33
CA LEU A 264 -2.51 -0.03 4.22
C LEU A 264 -3.88 0.12 4.87
N ARG A 265 -3.89 0.47 6.16
CA ARG A 265 -5.13 0.77 6.88
C ARG A 265 -5.47 2.26 6.76
N LEU A 266 -6.66 2.59 6.25
CA LEU A 266 -7.05 3.98 6.02
C LEU A 266 -7.04 4.83 7.30
N THR A 267 -7.43 4.25 8.46
CA THR A 267 -7.38 4.98 9.74
C THR A 267 -5.99 5.54 10.08
N ARG A 268 -4.92 4.82 9.71
CA ARG A 268 -3.53 5.25 9.94
C ARG A 268 -3.12 6.32 8.93
N LEU A 269 -3.62 6.18 7.70
CA LEU A 269 -3.37 7.12 6.62
C LEU A 269 -4.07 8.48 6.87
N ASN A 270 -5.34 8.47 7.28
CA ASN A 270 -6.09 9.68 7.64
C ASN A 270 -5.43 10.43 8.80
N LYS A 271 -4.95 9.71 9.82
CA LYS A 271 -4.19 10.33 10.92
C LYS A 271 -2.86 10.92 10.44
N THR A 272 -2.14 10.24 9.55
CA THR A 272 -0.89 10.76 8.99
C THR A 272 -1.13 12.03 8.16
N ALA A 273 -2.19 12.06 7.35
CA ALA A 273 -2.61 13.24 6.61
C ALA A 273 -2.99 14.41 7.55
N MET A 274 -3.72 14.12 8.64
CA MET A 274 -4.09 15.10 9.65
C MET A 274 -2.86 15.76 10.31
N PHE A 275 -1.85 14.96 10.67
CA PHE A 275 -0.66 15.48 11.37
C PHE A 275 0.36 16.16 10.44
N PHE A 276 0.54 15.69 9.20
CA PHE A 276 1.63 16.16 8.34
C PHE A 276 1.19 16.94 7.10
N GLN A 277 -0.03 16.77 6.63
CA GLN A 277 -0.53 17.46 5.43
C GLN A 277 -1.58 18.53 5.74
N GLY A 278 -1.99 18.67 7.01
CA GLY A 278 -3.05 19.61 7.41
C GLY A 278 -4.43 19.28 6.83
N LYS A 279 -4.60 18.10 6.21
CA LYS A 279 -5.87 17.61 5.68
C LYS A 279 -6.57 16.76 6.73
N LEU A 280 -7.83 17.05 7.03
CA LEU A 280 -8.61 16.31 8.04
C LEU A 280 -8.72 14.81 7.75
N ALA A 281 -8.68 14.40 6.48
CA ALA A 281 -8.56 13.00 6.08
C ALA A 281 -7.90 12.88 4.70
N TYR A 282 -7.27 11.72 4.44
CA TYR A 282 -6.78 11.35 3.13
C TYR A 282 -7.93 10.91 2.21
N PHE A 283 -8.84 10.10 2.74
CA PHE A 283 -10.06 9.70 2.03
C PHE A 283 -11.23 9.58 3.02
N HIS A 284 -12.35 10.21 2.70
CA HIS A 284 -13.59 10.15 3.48
C HIS A 284 -14.50 9.05 2.93
N ILE A 285 -14.51 7.88 3.58
CA ILE A 285 -15.42 6.77 3.20
C ILE A 285 -16.86 7.05 3.60
N HIS A 286 -17.07 7.77 4.70
CA HIS A 286 -18.39 8.13 5.21
C HIS A 286 -18.57 9.64 5.08
N PRO A 287 -19.27 10.12 4.04
CA PRO A 287 -19.79 11.48 4.01
C PRO A 287 -20.89 11.70 5.06
N GLN A 288 -21.53 10.61 5.51
CA GLN A 288 -22.69 10.63 6.40
C GLN A 288 -22.28 10.42 7.86
N TRP A 289 -22.59 11.41 8.70
CA TRP A 289 -22.25 11.48 10.12
C TRP A 289 -22.77 10.30 10.98
N GLY A 290 -23.84 9.62 10.56
CA GLY A 290 -24.51 8.58 11.35
C GLY A 290 -23.63 7.36 11.72
N SER A 291 -22.81 6.88 10.78
CA SER A 291 -21.90 5.73 11.02
C SER A 291 -20.69 6.10 11.88
N TYR A 292 -20.28 7.37 11.87
CA TYR A 292 -19.24 7.89 12.74
C TYR A 292 -19.74 8.03 14.18
N LEU A 293 -20.97 8.54 14.33
CA LEU A 293 -21.64 8.65 15.62
C LEU A 293 -21.84 7.27 16.27
N SER A 294 -22.28 6.23 15.56
CA SER A 294 -22.51 4.91 16.18
C SER A 294 -21.27 4.31 16.85
N HIS A 295 -20.09 4.51 16.27
CA HIS A 295 -18.83 4.01 16.82
C HIS A 295 -18.29 4.86 17.98
N ILE A 296 -18.65 6.14 18.06
CA ILE A 296 -18.21 7.05 19.12
C ILE A 296 -19.21 7.09 20.28
N LEU A 297 -20.50 6.95 19.98
CA LEU A 297 -21.57 7.03 20.97
C LEU A 297 -21.44 5.89 21.99
N ALA A 298 -21.09 4.67 21.56
CA ALA A 298 -20.94 3.54 22.50
C ALA A 298 -19.85 3.80 23.57
N PRO A 299 -18.61 4.20 23.23
CA PRO A 299 -17.62 4.63 24.24
C PRO A 299 -18.08 5.80 25.11
N VAL A 300 -18.71 6.83 24.51
CA VAL A 300 -19.19 8.02 25.24
C VAL A 300 -20.28 7.65 26.24
N ILE A 301 -21.25 6.82 25.83
CA ILE A 301 -22.30 6.28 26.70
C ILE A 301 -21.67 5.45 27.81
N THR A 302 -20.70 4.59 27.52
CA THR A 302 -20.01 3.80 28.54
C THR A 302 -19.34 4.70 29.59
N VAL A 303 -18.63 5.74 29.17
CA VAL A 303 -18.04 6.73 30.09
C VAL A 303 -19.11 7.45 30.89
N PHE A 304 -20.22 7.85 30.25
CA PHE A 304 -21.33 8.51 30.92
C PHE A 304 -21.99 7.61 31.97
N VAL A 305 -22.23 6.33 31.65
CA VAL A 305 -22.80 5.33 32.57
C VAL A 305 -21.87 5.11 33.76
N ILE A 306 -20.56 5.00 33.50
CA ILE A 306 -19.54 4.89 34.54
C ILE A 306 -19.56 6.13 35.45
N LEU A 307 -19.50 7.33 34.88
CA LEU A 307 -19.51 8.58 35.66
C LEU A 307 -20.80 8.73 36.46
N SER A 308 -21.95 8.38 35.87
CA SER A 308 -23.24 8.39 36.56
C SER A 308 -23.28 7.41 37.73
N ALA A 309 -22.75 6.20 37.57
CA ALA A 309 -22.63 5.22 38.66
C ALA A 309 -21.75 5.74 39.81
N VAL A 310 -20.60 6.36 39.48
CA VAL A 310 -19.70 6.97 40.48
C VAL A 310 -20.39 8.15 41.19
N LEU A 311 -21.06 9.03 40.45
CA LEU A 311 -21.76 10.18 41.02
C LEU A 311 -22.92 9.75 41.94
N ASN A 312 -23.71 8.74 41.53
CA ASN A 312 -24.77 8.19 42.38
C ASN A 312 -24.22 7.53 43.64
N SER A 313 -23.13 6.78 43.50
CA SER A 313 -22.41 6.19 44.63
C SER A 313 -21.89 7.25 45.59
N MET A 314 -21.34 8.36 45.08
CA MET A 314 -20.87 9.48 45.88
C MET A 314 -22.03 10.21 46.58
N GLN A 315 -23.17 10.37 45.90
CA GLN A 315 -24.38 10.93 46.51
C GLN A 315 -24.87 10.07 47.68
N VAL A 316 -24.86 8.73 47.53
CA VAL A 316 -25.23 7.81 48.62
C VAL A 316 -24.30 7.96 49.82
N THR A 317 -22.99 8.02 49.59
CA THR A 317 -22.01 8.22 50.67
C THR A 317 -22.16 9.60 51.33
N LEU A 318 -22.30 10.67 50.54
CA LEU A 318 -22.50 12.03 51.08
C LEU A 318 -23.80 12.13 51.88
N ALA A 319 -24.90 11.53 51.41
CA ALA A 319 -26.15 11.48 52.14
C ALA A 319 -26.03 10.67 53.44
N ALA A 320 -25.28 9.56 53.43
CA ALA A 320 -25.03 8.76 54.63
C ALA A 320 -24.19 9.52 55.67
N VAL A 321 -23.21 10.33 55.24
CA VAL A 321 -22.36 11.14 56.14
C VAL A 321 -23.05 12.42 56.61
N ALA A 322 -23.87 13.06 55.75
CA ALA A 322 -24.57 14.31 56.07
C ALA A 322 -25.77 14.10 57.02
N GLY A 323 -26.31 12.89 57.12
CA GLY A 323 -27.45 12.55 57.98
C GLY A 323 -27.19 12.55 59.49
N GLY A 324 -25.97 12.89 59.94
CA GLY A 324 -25.56 12.79 61.35
C GLY A 324 -25.41 11.35 61.83
N GLU A 325 -25.01 11.14 63.10
CA GLU A 325 -24.94 9.79 63.68
C GLU A 325 -26.32 9.13 63.68
N VAL A 326 -26.56 8.22 62.72
CA VAL A 326 -27.73 7.36 62.73
C VAL A 326 -27.62 6.42 63.94
N GLN A 327 -28.19 6.81 65.07
CA GLN A 327 -28.28 5.97 66.27
C GLN A 327 -29.39 4.93 66.09
N GLY A 328 -29.03 3.65 66.07
CA GLY A 328 -29.97 2.52 66.06
C GLY A 328 -29.65 1.39 65.07
N ARG A 329 -30.65 0.54 64.81
CA ARG A 329 -30.58 -0.72 64.03
C ARG A 329 -30.18 -0.55 62.54
N TRP A 330 -30.10 0.69 62.06
CA TRP A 330 -29.82 1.04 60.66
C TRP A 330 -28.37 1.49 60.42
N LYS A 331 -27.55 1.65 61.46
CA LYS A 331 -26.11 1.96 61.35
C LYS A 331 -25.32 0.95 60.51
N PRO A 332 -25.51 -0.39 60.67
CA PRO A 332 -24.81 -1.37 59.85
C PRO A 332 -25.18 -1.27 58.37
N TYR A 333 -26.41 -0.86 58.06
CA TYR A 333 -26.89 -0.71 56.69
C TYR A 333 -26.26 0.50 55.99
N ALA A 334 -26.12 1.63 56.70
CA ALA A 334 -25.44 2.82 56.19
C ALA A 334 -23.93 2.59 55.97
N ASP A 335 -23.27 1.87 56.88
CA ASP A 335 -21.85 1.53 56.73
C ASP A 335 -21.61 0.59 55.54
N VAL A 336 -22.51 -0.40 55.34
CA VAL A 336 -22.44 -1.32 54.19
C VAL A 336 -22.68 -0.59 52.86
N SER A 337 -23.62 0.36 52.80
CA SER A 337 -23.89 1.10 51.56
C SER A 337 -22.73 2.04 51.18
N ALA A 338 -22.07 2.65 52.16
CA ALA A 338 -20.88 3.47 51.94
C ALA A 338 -19.67 2.62 51.46
N TRP A 339 -19.45 1.43 52.02
CA TRP A 339 -18.39 0.53 51.56
C TRP A 339 -18.66 -0.03 50.17
N PHE A 340 -19.92 -0.37 49.86
CA PHE A 340 -20.31 -0.84 48.54
C PHE A 340 -20.01 0.19 47.46
N ALA A 341 -20.32 1.47 47.74
CA ALA A 341 -19.96 2.61 46.90
C ALA A 341 -18.47 2.67 46.56
N VAL A 342 -17.59 2.57 47.57
CA VAL A 342 -16.13 2.57 47.39
C VAL A 342 -15.67 1.37 46.55
N VAL A 343 -16.23 0.18 46.79
CA VAL A 343 -15.89 -1.03 46.02
C VAL A 343 -16.25 -0.86 44.54
N VAL A 344 -17.41 -0.29 44.22
CA VAL A 344 -17.83 -0.03 42.84
C VAL A 344 -16.89 0.95 42.15
N ILE A 345 -16.48 2.03 42.81
CA ILE A 345 -15.53 3.01 42.26
C ILE A 345 -14.17 2.34 41.97
N CYS A 346 -13.66 1.56 42.92
CA CYS A 346 -12.40 0.83 42.75
C CYS A 346 -12.47 -0.19 41.60
N PHE A 347 -13.60 -0.90 41.47
CA PHE A 347 -13.81 -1.86 40.39
C PHE A 347 -13.80 -1.18 39.02
N VAL A 348 -14.55 -0.09 38.87
CA VAL A 348 -14.56 0.73 37.65
C VAL A 348 -13.17 1.24 37.30
N ALA A 349 -12.43 1.78 38.28
CA ALA A 349 -11.07 2.27 38.08
C ALA A 349 -10.12 1.14 37.61
N ALA A 350 -10.24 -0.05 38.20
CA ALA A 350 -9.46 -1.22 37.80
C ALA A 350 -9.76 -1.67 36.36
N VAL A 351 -11.04 -1.65 35.95
CA VAL A 351 -11.44 -1.98 34.57
C VAL A 351 -10.86 -0.97 33.58
N ILE A 352 -10.96 0.33 33.86
CA ILE A 352 -10.39 1.39 33.02
C ILE A 352 -8.87 1.25 32.93
N PHE A 353 -8.19 1.03 34.06
CA PHE A 353 -6.74 0.85 34.10
C PHE A 353 -6.30 -0.36 33.28
N THR A 354 -6.99 -1.49 33.40
CA THR A 354 -6.68 -2.71 32.65
C THR A 354 -6.86 -2.51 31.15
N ALA A 355 -7.93 -1.83 30.73
CA ALA A 355 -8.17 -1.50 29.33
C ALA A 355 -7.08 -0.57 28.76
N LEU A 356 -6.70 0.47 29.50
CA LEU A 356 -5.63 1.39 29.10
C LEU A 356 -4.27 0.70 29.05
N ALA A 357 -3.94 -0.12 30.05
CA ALA A 357 -2.69 -0.89 30.09
C ALA A 357 -2.60 -1.86 28.91
N GLY A 358 -3.70 -2.56 28.58
CA GLY A 358 -3.78 -3.44 27.40
C GLY A 358 -3.51 -2.70 26.09
N LEU A 359 -4.12 -1.52 25.91
CA LEU A 359 -3.88 -0.67 24.74
C LEU A 359 -2.40 -0.24 24.63
N VAL A 360 -1.79 0.17 25.74
CA VAL A 360 -0.37 0.57 25.78
C VAL A 360 0.54 -0.62 25.45
N VAL A 361 0.33 -1.79 26.07
CA VAL A 361 1.11 -3.00 25.80
C VAL A 361 1.02 -3.41 24.33
N MET A 362 -0.18 -3.38 23.75
CA MET A 362 -0.38 -3.68 22.33
C MET A 362 0.38 -2.68 21.44
N GLY A 363 0.28 -1.38 21.74
CA GLY A 363 1.00 -0.33 21.00
C GLY A 363 2.51 -0.48 21.06
N VAL A 364 3.06 -0.77 22.24
CA VAL A 364 4.51 -1.02 22.44
C VAL A 364 4.95 -2.27 21.68
N LYS A 365 4.18 -3.36 21.75
CA LYS A 365 4.50 -4.61 21.03
C LYS A 365 4.57 -4.37 19.52
N ASP A 366 3.60 -3.64 18.97
CA ASP A 366 3.62 -3.25 17.57
C ASP A 366 4.86 -2.38 17.28
N LEU A 367 5.16 -1.35 18.10
CA LEU A 367 6.27 -0.41 17.92
C LEU A 367 7.62 -1.12 17.82
N VAL A 368 7.89 -2.00 18.78
CA VAL A 368 9.11 -2.82 18.81
C VAL A 368 9.19 -3.69 17.56
N ARG A 369 8.06 -4.27 17.12
CA ARG A 369 8.01 -5.11 15.93
C ARG A 369 8.38 -4.33 14.67
N ALA A 370 7.77 -3.19 14.39
CA ALA A 370 8.13 -2.49 13.15
C ALA A 370 9.54 -1.90 13.18
N LYS A 371 10.03 -1.48 14.36
CA LYS A 371 11.44 -1.09 14.49
C LYS A 371 12.37 -2.26 14.16
N ARG A 372 12.09 -3.46 14.69
CA ARG A 372 12.86 -4.67 14.39
C ARG A 372 12.86 -5.01 12.90
N VAL A 373 11.69 -4.98 12.24
CA VAL A 373 11.61 -5.30 10.81
C VAL A 373 12.34 -4.27 9.96
N ARG A 374 12.25 -2.97 10.29
CA ARG A 374 12.99 -1.91 9.59
C ARG A 374 14.50 -2.11 9.67
N VAL A 375 15.04 -2.38 10.86
CA VAL A 375 16.47 -2.64 11.04
C VAL A 375 16.92 -3.86 10.24
N ARG A 376 16.09 -4.90 10.12
CA ARG A 376 16.40 -6.07 9.28
C ARG A 376 16.38 -5.74 7.79
N LYS A 377 15.40 -4.97 7.32
CA LYS A 377 15.37 -4.47 5.93
C LYS A 377 16.55 -3.57 5.60
N GLU A 378 16.94 -2.67 6.51
CA GLU A 378 18.14 -1.82 6.35
C GLU A 378 19.43 -2.66 6.26
N LYS A 379 19.45 -3.85 6.88
CA LYS A 379 20.53 -4.84 6.78
C LYS A 379 20.46 -5.74 5.53
N GLY A 380 19.51 -5.51 4.63
CA GLY A 380 19.37 -6.26 3.37
C GLY A 380 18.62 -7.58 3.48
N ASP A 381 17.94 -7.87 4.59
CA ASP A 381 17.10 -9.07 4.73
C ASP A 381 15.79 -8.88 3.95
N GLU A 382 15.70 -9.48 2.76
CA GLU A 382 14.52 -9.44 1.89
C GLU A 382 13.29 -10.14 2.52
N ARG A 383 13.49 -11.08 3.46
CA ARG A 383 12.42 -11.80 4.17
C ARG A 383 11.96 -11.09 5.45
N ALA A 384 12.54 -9.94 5.76
CA ALA A 384 12.19 -9.19 6.96
C ALA A 384 10.71 -8.75 6.93
N GLY A 385 9.90 -9.38 7.78
CA GLY A 385 8.46 -9.09 7.91
C GLY A 385 7.52 -10.19 7.42
N GLU A 386 8.07 -11.26 6.86
CA GLU A 386 7.32 -12.48 6.53
C GLU A 386 6.76 -13.09 7.83
N LYS A 387 5.43 -13.16 7.94
CA LYS A 387 4.75 -13.95 8.96
C LYS A 387 4.37 -15.28 8.32
N THR A 388 4.81 -16.40 8.89
CA THR A 388 4.00 -17.62 8.87
C THR A 388 2.64 -17.25 9.46
N HIS A 389 1.56 -17.60 8.77
CA HIS A 389 0.21 -17.14 9.06
C HIS A 389 -0.14 -17.36 10.55
N GLY A 390 -0.88 -16.40 11.12
CA GLY A 390 -1.47 -16.56 12.46
C GLY A 390 -0.74 -15.78 13.55
N VAL A 391 -1.21 -14.56 13.81
CA VAL A 391 -1.77 -14.24 15.13
C VAL A 391 -2.83 -13.19 14.86
N ILE A 392 -4.06 -13.67 14.69
CA ILE A 392 -5.27 -12.86 14.84
C ILE A 392 -5.30 -12.54 16.34
N TRP A 393 -5.30 -11.25 16.68
CA TRP A 393 -5.60 -10.77 18.03
C TRP A 393 -6.99 -10.17 18.00
#